data_AF-A0A2V9Z404-F1
#
_entry.id   AF-A0A2V9Z404-F1
#
_cell.length_a   1.000
_cell.length_b   1.000
_cell.length_c   1.000
_cell.angle_alpha   90.00
_cell.angle_beta   90.00
_cell.angle_gamma   90.00
#
_symmetry.space_group_name_H-M   'P 1'
#
loop_
_entity.id
_entity.type
_entity.pdbx_description
1 polymer ?
#
loop_
_entity_poly.entity_id
_entity_poly.type
_entity_poly.pdbx_seq_one_letter_code
_entity_poly.pdbx_strand_id
1 'polypeptide(L)'
;MYCWQAAELIRPRSGNRESAGRVFVAWLGLALLTISVSAADAPSATAKIVVDAGKVEGRISPMLYGQFDEFMYGGVKGGLYAELVRDRSFDESPNAAGLPRYWERDPDDRNDDSIRFLWSESVFYPPAQQAEVANHSLEVEVGSNDRQRRGIYQADVPVGAGLAYDGYLWIKTADFKGHITVALEQNTTGGETYASKDIPDVGGDWKQYKFTLTPTKTDRLAKFAILFYGKGRLWVDQLSLMSNAVDGLRRDVLEKIKALRPAFIRWPGGNVAQDYHWMWGVGPRDQRTSWVNLSWGNELEPSDFGTDEYIQLCRNVGAVPSITVNVEGRGATAEEAAAWVEYANGTRNTQYGRMREANGHREPFHVKYWEVGNEIWGSWVRGHSDAETYARHYLRYAEAMRAVDPSIRLIAVGDNNFDWDRTVLKIAGEHIDYLAIHHYYGEMEMKGDALNLMAHPLHYGDFYKQVATLIRETVPGRDIKLAINEWNTSLPLPEQHSIS
;
A
#
# COMPACT_ATOMS: atom_id res chain seq x y z
N MET A 1 -8.16 22.39 2.89
CA MET A 1 -6.84 22.16 3.53
C MET A 1 -6.99 20.92 4.39
N TYR A 2 -6.68 19.72 3.90
CA TYR A 2 -6.45 18.51 4.71
C TYR A 2 -5.87 17.40 3.82
N CYS A 3 -4.63 17.61 3.37
CA CYS A 3 -3.63 16.56 3.12
C CYS A 3 -2.29 17.27 2.85
N TRP A 4 -1.56 17.49 3.94
CA TRP A 4 -0.10 17.59 4.03
C TRP A 4 0.65 18.24 2.85
N GLN A 5 0.65 19.57 2.82
CA GLN A 5 1.73 20.36 2.20
C GLN A 5 2.15 21.45 3.17
N ALA A 6 3.27 21.23 3.88
CA ALA A 6 4.22 22.24 4.37
C ALA A 6 5.13 21.60 5.44
N ALA A 7 6.12 20.81 5.02
CA ALA A 7 7.28 20.51 5.84
C ALA A 7 8.47 21.33 5.33
N GLU A 8 8.40 22.64 5.47
CA GLU A 8 9.59 23.50 5.39
C GLU A 8 9.44 24.70 6.31
N LEU A 9 10.53 24.99 7.04
CA LEU A 9 10.78 26.12 7.94
C LEU A 9 10.06 26.07 9.30
N ILE A 10 10.81 25.66 10.34
CA ILE A 10 11.15 26.50 11.51
C ILE A 10 12.25 25.78 12.32
N ARG A 11 13.46 26.37 12.35
CA ARG A 11 14.49 26.04 13.36
C ARG A 11 14.17 26.81 14.65
N PRO A 12 14.17 26.21 15.84
CA PRO A 12 14.16 26.98 17.07
C PRO A 12 15.57 27.51 17.37
N ARG A 13 15.70 28.84 17.47
CA ARG A 13 16.86 29.50 18.08
C ARG A 13 16.76 29.35 19.61
N SER A 14 17.81 28.82 20.21
CA SER A 14 18.05 28.82 21.66
C SER A 14 18.19 30.24 22.22
N GLY A 15 17.49 30.54 23.31
CA GLY A 15 17.64 31.79 24.05
C GLY A 15 17.48 31.58 25.56
N ASN A 16 18.62 31.48 26.24
CA ASN A 16 18.74 31.61 27.70
C ASN A 16 18.26 33.00 28.17
N ARG A 17 17.65 33.04 29.36
CA ARG A 17 17.88 34.14 30.33
C ARG A 17 17.43 33.75 31.74
N GLU A 18 18.43 33.66 32.62
CA GLU A 18 18.29 33.83 34.07
C GLU A 18 17.88 35.27 34.41
N SER A 19 17.18 35.49 35.52
CA SER A 19 17.75 36.17 36.70
C SER A 19 16.67 36.51 37.74
N ALA A 20 17.09 36.38 39.00
CA ALA A 20 16.33 36.52 40.23
C ALA A 20 15.98 37.96 40.62
N GLY A 21 14.96 38.09 41.47
CA GLY A 21 14.68 39.30 42.24
C GLY A 21 13.92 38.96 43.52
N ARG A 22 14.63 38.95 44.66
CA ARG A 22 14.07 38.85 46.02
C ARG A 22 13.59 40.23 46.48
N VAL A 23 12.38 40.32 47.03
CA VAL A 23 11.97 41.41 47.92
C VAL A 23 11.27 40.80 49.14
N PHE A 24 11.76 41.16 50.32
CA PHE A 24 11.26 40.79 51.65
C PHE A 24 10.33 41.92 52.10
N VAL A 25 9.06 41.65 52.43
CA VAL A 25 8.22 42.59 53.20
C VAL A 25 7.40 41.84 54.26
N ALA A 26 7.36 42.49 55.42
CA ALA A 26 6.86 42.11 56.72
C ALA A 26 5.43 41.54 56.79
N TRP A 27 5.27 40.71 57.81
CA TRP A 27 4.00 40.23 58.36
C TRP A 27 3.13 41.38 58.87
N LEU A 28 1.89 41.46 58.38
CA LEU A 28 0.77 42.07 59.09
C LEU A 28 -0.47 41.21 58.86
N GLY A 29 -1.00 40.67 59.95
CA GLY A 29 -2.22 39.87 59.95
C GLY A 29 -3.41 40.72 59.56
N LEU A 30 -4.08 40.32 58.48
CA LEU A 30 -5.45 40.72 58.19
C LEU A 30 -6.23 39.45 57.90
N ALA A 31 -7.19 39.15 58.77
CA ALA A 31 -8.15 38.07 58.60
C ALA A 31 -8.97 38.33 57.33
N LEU A 32 -8.61 37.67 56.23
CA LEU A 32 -9.47 37.51 55.08
C LEU A 32 -10.20 36.18 55.25
N LEU A 33 -11.50 36.28 55.50
CA LEU A 33 -12.44 35.17 55.39
C LEU A 33 -12.13 34.41 54.08
N THR A 34 -11.58 33.21 54.21
CA THR A 34 -11.70 32.21 53.16
C THR A 34 -13.18 31.89 53.07
N ILE A 35 -13.89 32.54 52.16
CA ILE A 35 -15.09 31.94 51.58
C ILE A 35 -14.56 30.75 50.81
N SER A 36 -14.48 29.61 51.50
CA SER A 36 -14.47 28.31 50.86
C SER A 36 -15.76 28.25 50.06
N VAL A 37 -15.70 28.65 48.79
CA VAL A 37 -16.68 28.15 47.84
C VAL A 37 -16.34 26.67 47.78
N SER A 38 -17.00 25.89 48.64
CA SER A 38 -17.14 24.46 48.43
C SER A 38 -17.57 24.35 46.99
N ALA A 39 -16.69 23.85 46.12
CA ALA A 39 -17.15 23.28 44.87
C ALA A 39 -18.20 22.27 45.31
N ALA A 40 -19.48 22.62 45.17
CA ALA A 40 -20.55 21.70 45.43
C ALA A 40 -20.21 20.50 44.56
N ASP A 41 -19.97 19.35 45.19
CA ASP A 41 -19.81 18.09 44.49
C ASP A 41 -20.96 18.04 43.50
N ALA A 42 -20.65 18.24 42.21
CA ALA A 42 -21.65 18.07 41.16
C ALA A 42 -22.22 16.67 41.40
N PRO A 43 -23.54 16.51 41.56
CA PRO A 43 -24.11 15.23 41.95
C PRO A 43 -23.56 14.18 40.99
N SER A 44 -22.88 13.17 41.55
CA SER A 44 -22.39 12.01 40.81
C SER A 44 -23.60 11.38 40.13
N ALA A 45 -23.86 11.79 38.88
CA ALA A 45 -24.98 11.32 38.11
C ALA A 45 -24.80 9.81 37.93
N THR A 46 -25.59 9.04 38.67
CA THR A 46 -25.48 7.58 38.63
C THR A 46 -26.21 7.13 37.37
N ALA A 47 -25.46 6.85 36.30
CA ALA A 47 -26.03 6.28 35.08
C ALA A 47 -26.37 4.80 35.33
N LYS A 48 -27.61 4.40 34.99
CA LYS A 48 -28.04 3.00 35.04
C LYS A 48 -28.16 2.47 33.62
N ILE A 49 -27.33 1.49 33.28
CA ILE A 49 -27.45 0.74 32.02
C ILE A 49 -28.28 -0.52 32.32
N VAL A 50 -29.39 -0.68 31.60
CA VAL A 50 -30.23 -1.89 31.68
C VAL A 50 -30.11 -2.62 30.35
N VAL A 51 -29.63 -3.86 30.38
CA VAL A 51 -29.54 -4.74 29.21
C VAL A 51 -30.67 -5.76 29.28
N ASP A 52 -31.61 -5.68 28.34
CA ASP A 52 -32.67 -6.68 28.18
C ASP A 52 -32.20 -7.76 27.19
N ALA A 53 -31.67 -8.86 27.72
CA ALA A 53 -31.20 -9.98 26.91
C ALA A 53 -32.33 -10.76 26.20
N GLY A 54 -33.60 -10.53 26.57
CA GLY A 54 -34.76 -11.13 25.90
C GLY A 54 -35.23 -10.35 24.67
N LYS A 55 -34.74 -9.12 24.48
CA LYS A 55 -35.14 -8.23 23.38
C LYS A 55 -34.00 -8.01 22.40
N VAL A 56 -34.15 -8.54 21.19
CA VAL A 56 -33.22 -8.31 20.08
C VAL A 56 -33.67 -7.08 19.28
N GLU A 57 -32.95 -5.96 19.41
CA GLU A 57 -33.21 -4.70 18.68
C GLU A 57 -32.72 -4.74 17.21
N GLY A 58 -31.73 -5.58 16.91
CA GLY A 58 -31.13 -5.67 15.58
C GLY A 58 -30.12 -6.81 15.47
N ARG A 59 -29.65 -7.06 14.25
CA ARG A 59 -28.59 -8.04 13.99
C ARG A 59 -27.36 -7.31 13.48
N ILE A 60 -26.23 -7.51 14.16
CA ILE A 60 -24.94 -7.00 13.71
C ILE A 60 -24.50 -7.87 12.54
N SER A 61 -24.18 -7.23 11.42
CA SER A 61 -23.63 -7.94 10.26
C SER A 61 -22.28 -8.57 10.63
N PRO A 62 -22.01 -9.84 10.28
CA PRO A 62 -20.66 -10.39 10.42
C PRO A 62 -19.64 -9.65 9.54
N MET A 63 -20.11 -8.88 8.54
CA MET A 63 -19.31 -8.03 7.67
C MET A 63 -19.03 -6.63 8.24
N LEU A 64 -19.40 -6.36 9.50
CA LEU A 64 -19.32 -4.99 10.04
C LEU A 64 -17.87 -4.47 10.11
N TYR A 65 -16.92 -5.34 10.45
CA TYR A 65 -15.52 -4.94 10.62
C TYR A 65 -14.61 -5.62 9.59
N GLY A 66 -13.98 -4.80 8.76
CA GLY A 66 -13.00 -5.23 7.75
C GLY A 66 -11.70 -4.44 7.86
N GLN A 67 -10.88 -4.55 6.83
CA GLN A 67 -9.67 -3.77 6.63
C GLN A 67 -9.66 -3.15 5.23
N PHE A 68 -8.80 -2.17 5.07
CA PHE A 68 -8.59 -1.44 3.84
C PHE A 68 -7.09 -1.44 3.54
N ASP A 69 -6.72 -1.69 2.29
CA ASP A 69 -5.33 -1.68 1.84
C ASP A 69 -5.20 -1.00 0.47
N GLU A 70 -4.13 -0.22 0.33
CA GLU A 70 -3.74 0.47 -0.89
C GLU A 70 -2.22 0.67 -0.92
N PHE A 71 -1.69 1.04 -2.09
CA PHE A 71 -0.26 1.31 -2.25
C PHE A 71 0.12 2.67 -1.64
N MET A 72 0.01 2.83 -0.33
CA MET A 72 0.26 4.07 0.39
C MET A 72 1.30 3.89 1.50
N TYR A 73 2.35 4.72 1.51
CA TYR A 73 3.36 4.83 2.58
C TYR A 73 3.89 3.50 3.16
N GLY A 74 4.09 2.51 2.29
CA GLY A 74 4.56 1.18 2.69
C GLY A 74 3.48 0.21 3.15
N GLY A 75 2.20 0.48 2.91
CA GLY A 75 1.09 -0.45 3.17
C GLY A 75 1.32 -1.80 2.49
N VAL A 76 1.70 -1.76 1.20
CA VAL A 76 2.02 -2.94 0.40
C VAL A 76 3.53 -3.14 0.25
N LYS A 77 4.19 -2.34 -0.60
CA LYS A 77 5.64 -2.42 -0.89
C LYS A 77 6.45 -1.97 0.34
N GLY A 78 7.32 -2.83 0.86
CA GLY A 78 8.13 -2.56 2.06
C GLY A 78 7.41 -2.84 3.39
N GLY A 79 6.10 -3.08 3.39
CA GLY A 79 5.32 -3.41 4.59
C GLY A 79 4.69 -4.80 4.51
N LEU A 80 3.54 -4.93 3.85
CA LEU A 80 2.83 -6.20 3.74
C LEU A 80 3.58 -7.23 2.87
N TYR A 81 4.10 -6.81 1.71
CA TYR A 81 4.81 -7.69 0.79
C TYR A 81 6.26 -7.92 1.24
N ALA A 82 6.77 -9.14 1.08
CA ALA A 82 8.03 -9.58 1.69
C ALA A 82 9.30 -9.22 0.94
N GLU A 83 9.19 -8.58 -0.22
CA GLU A 83 10.35 -8.12 -0.98
C GLU A 83 11.15 -7.09 -0.17
N LEU A 84 12.43 -7.36 0.01
CA LEU A 84 13.35 -6.48 0.74
C LEU A 84 14.14 -5.57 -0.20
N VAL A 85 14.26 -5.94 -1.47
CA VAL A 85 15.00 -5.14 -2.45
C VAL A 85 14.10 -4.06 -3.04
N ARG A 86 14.56 -2.81 -2.98
CA ARG A 86 13.90 -1.68 -3.65
C ARG A 86 14.42 -1.55 -5.08
N ASP A 87 13.60 -1.06 -5.99
CA ASP A 87 13.98 -0.91 -7.41
C ASP A 87 14.72 -2.15 -7.97
N ARG A 88 14.07 -3.31 -7.78
CA ARG A 88 14.64 -4.63 -8.12
C ARG A 88 14.87 -4.84 -9.61
N SER A 89 14.22 -4.05 -10.46
CA SER A 89 14.35 -4.07 -11.91
C SER A 89 15.31 -2.99 -12.45
N PHE A 90 15.85 -2.12 -11.59
CA PHE A 90 16.70 -1.00 -11.99
C PHE A 90 16.00 -0.01 -12.94
N ASP A 91 14.69 0.17 -12.82
CA ASP A 91 13.89 1.02 -13.70
C ASP A 91 13.91 2.50 -13.26
N GLU A 92 14.35 2.80 -12.05
CA GLU A 92 14.56 4.18 -11.63
C GLU A 92 15.78 4.81 -12.33
N SER A 93 15.67 6.12 -12.61
CA SER A 93 16.74 6.88 -13.26
C SER A 93 18.08 6.76 -12.52
N PRO A 94 19.19 6.59 -13.23
CA PRO A 94 20.50 6.37 -12.64
C PRO A 94 21.13 7.70 -12.19
N ASN A 95 22.01 7.60 -11.21
CA ASN A 95 22.94 8.66 -10.86
C ASN A 95 24.14 8.71 -11.82
N ALA A 96 25.10 9.61 -11.57
CA ALA A 96 26.30 9.76 -12.41
C ALA A 96 27.21 8.52 -12.43
N ALA A 97 27.06 7.59 -11.49
CA ALA A 97 27.77 6.31 -11.46
C ALA A 97 27.03 5.19 -12.22
N GLY A 98 25.89 5.49 -12.85
CA GLY A 98 25.08 4.51 -13.58
C GLY A 98 24.19 3.64 -12.70
N LEU A 99 23.98 4.03 -11.43
CA LEU A 99 23.20 3.25 -10.46
C LEU A 99 21.92 4.00 -10.04
N PRO A 100 20.77 3.32 -9.94
CA PRO A 100 19.54 3.93 -9.44
C PRO A 100 19.60 4.35 -7.96
N ARG A 101 18.59 5.10 -7.50
CA ARG A 101 18.52 5.76 -6.18
C ARG A 101 18.87 4.85 -4.99
N TYR A 102 18.47 3.58 -5.02
CA TYR A 102 18.65 2.65 -3.90
C TYR A 102 19.90 1.78 -3.99
N TRP A 103 20.67 1.92 -5.06
CA TRP A 103 21.85 1.11 -5.32
C TRP A 103 23.13 1.94 -5.21
N GLU A 104 24.06 1.45 -4.40
CA GLU A 104 25.36 2.07 -4.20
C GLU A 104 26.50 1.14 -4.61
N ARG A 105 27.66 1.72 -4.94
CA ARG A 105 28.86 0.98 -5.29
C ARG A 105 29.55 0.38 -4.06
N ASP A 106 30.08 -0.83 -4.18
CA ASP A 106 30.87 -1.50 -3.13
C ASP A 106 32.21 -2.03 -3.66
N PRO A 107 33.37 -1.48 -3.24
CA PRO A 107 33.54 -0.27 -2.41
C PRO A 107 33.13 1.02 -3.15
N ASP A 108 32.82 2.12 -2.44
CA ASP A 108 32.70 3.47 -3.04
C ASP A 108 34.09 4.03 -3.41
N ASP A 109 34.80 3.34 -4.31
CA ASP A 109 36.05 3.80 -4.92
C ASP A 109 35.78 4.35 -6.32
N ARG A 110 35.42 5.64 -6.38
CA ARG A 110 35.06 6.31 -7.63
C ARG A 110 36.20 6.43 -8.65
N ASN A 111 37.43 6.12 -8.26
CA ASN A 111 38.59 6.16 -9.15
C ASN A 111 38.94 4.78 -9.74
N ASP A 112 38.26 3.72 -9.32
CA ASP A 112 38.48 2.39 -9.87
C ASP A 112 37.72 2.22 -11.19
N ASP A 113 38.45 2.40 -12.30
CA ASP A 113 37.97 2.26 -13.68
C ASP A 113 37.82 0.80 -14.13
N SER A 114 38.15 -0.18 -13.28
CA SER A 114 38.07 -1.60 -13.63
C SER A 114 36.68 -2.22 -13.43
N ILE A 115 35.70 -1.44 -12.95
CA ILE A 115 34.28 -1.77 -13.05
C ILE A 115 33.47 -0.54 -13.45
N ARG A 116 32.49 -0.73 -14.32
CA ARG A 116 31.54 0.31 -14.73
C ARG A 116 30.13 -0.23 -14.65
N PHE A 117 29.23 0.65 -14.24
CA PHE A 117 27.79 0.41 -14.21
C PHE A 117 27.14 1.33 -15.24
N LEU A 118 26.24 0.77 -16.04
CA LEU A 118 25.51 1.48 -17.07
C LEU A 118 24.03 1.10 -16.94
N TRP A 119 23.17 2.09 -17.13
CA TRP A 119 21.73 1.89 -17.16
C TRP A 119 21.32 1.53 -18.58
N SER A 120 20.94 0.27 -18.81
CA SER A 120 20.73 -0.24 -20.16
C SER A 120 19.29 -0.04 -20.61
N GLU A 121 19.09 0.80 -21.62
CA GLU A 121 17.79 1.08 -22.24
C GLU A 121 17.40 0.07 -23.35
N SER A 122 18.30 -0.86 -23.70
CA SER A 122 18.14 -1.75 -24.87
C SER A 122 18.30 -3.24 -24.56
N VAL A 123 18.85 -3.57 -23.40
CA VAL A 123 19.02 -4.94 -22.94
C VAL A 123 18.43 -5.02 -21.54
N PHE A 124 17.24 -5.56 -21.42
CA PHE A 124 16.51 -5.72 -20.15
C PHE A 124 15.64 -6.98 -20.19
N TYR A 125 15.13 -7.39 -19.04
CA TYR A 125 14.24 -8.52 -18.88
C TYR A 125 12.91 -8.08 -18.19
N PRO A 126 11.75 -8.40 -18.78
CA PRO A 126 11.57 -9.16 -20.01
C PRO A 126 11.90 -8.31 -21.26
N PRO A 127 12.39 -8.92 -22.36
CA PRO A 127 12.88 -8.19 -23.54
C PRO A 127 11.79 -7.49 -24.36
N ALA A 128 10.51 -7.67 -24.01
CA ALA A 128 9.39 -7.01 -24.68
C ALA A 128 8.23 -6.84 -23.72
N GLN A 129 7.89 -5.60 -23.38
CA GLN A 129 6.67 -5.27 -22.68
C GLN A 129 6.20 -3.85 -23.04
N GLN A 130 4.88 -3.67 -23.15
CA GLN A 130 4.27 -2.34 -23.07
C GLN A 130 4.20 -1.98 -21.59
N ALA A 131 5.26 -1.35 -21.09
CA ALA A 131 5.28 -0.78 -19.77
C ALA A 131 4.95 0.71 -19.83
N GLU A 132 4.36 1.25 -18.76
CA GLU A 132 4.11 2.69 -18.66
C GLU A 132 5.44 3.45 -18.46
N VAL A 133 6.34 2.83 -17.70
CA VAL A 133 7.72 3.27 -17.51
C VAL A 133 8.63 2.45 -18.42
N ALA A 134 9.65 3.06 -19.00
CA ALA A 134 10.63 2.32 -19.79
C ALA A 134 11.37 1.32 -18.89
N ASN A 135 11.47 0.08 -19.36
CA ASN A 135 12.21 -0.97 -18.65
C ASN A 135 13.71 -0.79 -18.87
N HIS A 136 14.49 -1.06 -17.85
CA HIS A 136 15.94 -1.01 -17.89
C HIS A 136 16.54 -2.23 -17.23
N SER A 137 17.85 -2.38 -17.35
CA SER A 137 18.61 -3.29 -16.50
C SER A 137 19.94 -2.67 -16.12
N LEU A 138 20.61 -3.27 -15.14
CA LEU A 138 21.96 -2.91 -14.79
C LEU A 138 22.97 -3.62 -15.69
N GLU A 139 23.60 -2.90 -16.60
CA GLU A 139 24.77 -3.36 -17.33
C GLU A 139 26.03 -3.16 -16.48
N VAL A 140 26.85 -4.21 -16.40
CA VAL A 140 28.09 -4.23 -15.64
C VAL A 140 29.24 -4.61 -16.56
N GLU A 141 30.26 -3.77 -16.63
CA GLU A 141 31.51 -4.06 -17.34
C GLU A 141 32.64 -4.25 -16.33
N VAL A 142 33.22 -5.44 -16.29
CA VAL A 142 34.36 -5.75 -15.42
C VAL A 142 35.64 -5.88 -16.25
N GLY A 143 36.63 -5.02 -15.99
CA GLY A 143 37.86 -4.89 -16.78
C GLY A 143 38.93 -5.93 -16.47
N SER A 144 39.03 -6.40 -15.23
CA SER A 144 40.06 -7.33 -14.77
C SER A 144 39.52 -8.39 -13.80
N ASN A 145 39.97 -9.64 -13.97
CA ASN A 145 39.76 -10.71 -13.01
C ASN A 145 40.95 -10.79 -12.04
N ASP A 146 41.05 -9.82 -11.14
CA ASP A 146 42.13 -9.68 -10.14
C ASP A 146 41.69 -10.05 -8.72
N ARG A 147 40.46 -10.60 -8.59
CA ARG A 147 39.81 -11.01 -7.34
C ARG A 147 39.54 -9.88 -6.34
N GLN A 148 39.68 -8.61 -6.74
CA GLN A 148 39.27 -7.51 -5.89
C GLN A 148 37.74 -7.48 -5.75
N ARG A 149 37.27 -7.03 -4.57
CA ARG A 149 35.85 -6.85 -4.29
C ARG A 149 35.32 -5.69 -5.13
N ARG A 150 34.34 -5.96 -5.99
CA ARG A 150 33.66 -4.93 -6.79
C ARG A 150 32.21 -5.30 -7.01
N GLY A 151 31.31 -4.35 -6.79
CA GLY A 151 29.90 -4.59 -7.01
C GLY A 151 29.02 -3.46 -6.52
N ILE A 152 27.81 -3.83 -6.15
CA ILE A 152 26.77 -2.94 -5.68
C ILE A 152 26.13 -3.46 -4.41
N TYR A 153 25.45 -2.60 -3.67
CA TYR A 153 24.69 -2.98 -2.51
C TYR A 153 23.45 -2.10 -2.28
N GLN A 154 22.50 -2.62 -1.48
CA GLN A 154 21.50 -1.81 -0.78
C GLN A 154 21.74 -1.88 0.72
N ALA A 155 21.72 -0.71 1.37
CA ALA A 155 21.72 -0.57 2.82
C ALA A 155 20.33 -0.85 3.42
N ASP A 156 20.27 -0.91 4.76
CA ASP A 156 19.04 -1.02 5.55
C ASP A 156 18.20 -2.26 5.22
N VAL A 157 18.87 -3.40 5.02
CA VAL A 157 18.24 -4.70 4.81
C VAL A 157 18.25 -5.47 6.13
N PRO A 158 17.13 -5.54 6.87
CA PRO A 158 17.11 -6.21 8.16
C PRO A 158 17.28 -7.73 8.01
N VAL A 159 18.26 -8.30 8.72
CA VAL A 159 18.54 -9.73 8.74
C VAL A 159 18.34 -10.36 10.11
N GLY A 160 17.77 -11.55 10.16
CA GLY A 160 17.59 -12.35 11.37
C GLY A 160 18.42 -13.63 11.32
N ALA A 161 19.23 -13.87 12.35
CA ALA A 161 20.08 -15.06 12.46
C ALA A 161 19.26 -16.35 12.27
N GLY A 162 19.75 -17.24 11.42
CA GLY A 162 19.14 -18.55 11.15
C GLY A 162 17.89 -18.54 10.29
N LEU A 163 17.37 -17.39 9.87
CA LEU A 163 16.26 -17.31 8.91
C LEU A 163 16.76 -17.58 7.49
N ALA A 164 15.93 -18.21 6.66
CA ALA A 164 16.21 -18.34 5.24
C ALA A 164 15.79 -17.05 4.50
N TYR A 165 16.69 -16.55 3.66
CA TYR A 165 16.46 -15.46 2.71
C TYR A 165 16.58 -16.06 1.31
N ASP A 166 15.43 -16.34 0.70
CA ASP A 166 15.35 -16.88 -0.64
C ASP A 166 15.35 -15.73 -1.65
N GLY A 167 16.21 -15.83 -2.65
CA GLY A 167 16.38 -14.80 -3.63
C GLY A 167 16.72 -15.33 -5.00
N TYR A 168 16.70 -14.43 -5.97
CA TYR A 168 17.14 -14.71 -7.32
C TYR A 168 17.53 -13.42 -8.03
N LEU A 169 18.30 -13.55 -9.10
CA LEU A 169 18.49 -12.50 -10.10
C LEU A 169 18.40 -13.07 -11.50
N TRP A 170 17.95 -12.25 -12.45
CA TRP A 170 18.10 -12.54 -13.87
C TRP A 170 19.44 -12.02 -14.35
N ILE A 171 20.17 -12.87 -15.08
CA ILE A 171 21.47 -12.52 -15.64
C ILE A 171 21.50 -12.87 -17.12
N LYS A 172 22.06 -11.96 -17.91
CA LYS A 172 22.50 -12.18 -19.28
C LYS A 172 23.97 -11.82 -19.38
N THR A 173 24.75 -12.54 -20.18
CA THR A 173 26.17 -12.24 -20.39
C THR A 173 26.47 -12.01 -21.87
N ALA A 174 27.32 -11.06 -22.20
CA ALA A 174 27.93 -10.98 -23.52
C ALA A 174 29.18 -11.88 -23.56
N ASP A 175 30.20 -11.50 -22.80
CA ASP A 175 31.50 -12.15 -22.74
C ASP A 175 32.04 -12.32 -21.32
N PHE A 176 31.23 -12.02 -20.30
CA PHE A 176 31.64 -12.17 -18.90
C PHE A 176 32.10 -13.60 -18.58
N LYS A 177 33.28 -13.70 -17.98
CA LYS A 177 33.89 -14.93 -17.44
C LYS A 177 34.23 -14.72 -15.98
N GLY A 178 33.57 -15.46 -15.11
CA GLY A 178 33.71 -15.30 -13.66
C GLY A 178 32.54 -15.91 -12.91
N HIS A 179 32.35 -15.46 -11.68
CA HIS A 179 31.19 -15.76 -10.86
C HIS A 179 30.66 -14.47 -10.23
N ILE A 180 29.43 -14.55 -9.75
CA ILE A 180 28.81 -13.50 -8.92
C ILE A 180 28.70 -14.03 -7.51
N THR A 181 28.95 -13.19 -6.51
CA THR A 181 28.64 -13.51 -5.12
C THR A 181 27.52 -12.60 -4.64
N VAL A 182 26.49 -13.18 -4.04
CA VAL A 182 25.47 -12.43 -3.29
C VAL A 182 25.74 -12.59 -1.80
N ALA A 183 25.59 -11.52 -1.01
CA ALA A 183 25.93 -11.54 0.40
C ALA A 183 25.02 -10.66 1.26
N LEU A 184 24.78 -11.10 2.49
CA LEU A 184 24.23 -10.31 3.58
C LEU A 184 25.38 -10.02 4.55
N GLU A 185 25.66 -8.74 4.77
CA GLU A 185 26.87 -8.30 5.48
C GLU A 185 26.57 -7.10 6.37
N GLN A 186 27.46 -6.82 7.31
CA GLN A 186 27.49 -5.55 8.02
C GLN A 186 27.53 -4.40 7.00
N ASN A 187 26.80 -3.31 7.25
CA ASN A 187 26.77 -2.14 6.37
C ASN A 187 28.06 -1.29 6.48
N THR A 188 29.17 -1.89 6.08
CA THR A 188 30.49 -1.30 5.91
C THR A 188 31.21 -2.14 4.86
N THR A 189 31.90 -1.51 3.92
CA THR A 189 32.70 -2.20 2.90
C THR A 189 33.68 -3.19 3.54
N GLY A 190 33.61 -4.47 3.13
CA GLY A 190 34.45 -5.53 3.69
C GLY A 190 34.18 -5.83 5.17
N GLY A 191 33.03 -5.40 5.69
CA GLY A 191 32.57 -5.72 7.03
C GLY A 191 32.26 -7.21 7.20
N GLU A 192 31.79 -7.56 8.40
CA GLU A 192 31.47 -8.96 8.73
C GLU A 192 30.40 -9.53 7.75
N THR A 193 30.73 -10.63 7.08
CA THR A 193 29.77 -11.36 6.24
C THR A 193 28.92 -12.29 7.11
N TYR A 194 27.59 -12.10 7.08
CA TYR A 194 26.65 -12.92 7.84
C TYR A 194 26.22 -14.16 7.04
N ALA A 195 26.04 -14.02 5.73
CA ALA A 195 25.85 -15.10 4.79
C ALA A 195 26.30 -14.67 3.39
N SER A 196 26.82 -15.61 2.61
CA SER A 196 27.10 -15.38 1.20
C SER A 196 26.89 -16.64 0.38
N LYS A 197 26.69 -16.46 -0.93
CA LYS A 197 26.58 -17.53 -1.89
C LYS A 197 27.22 -17.13 -3.21
N ASP A 198 28.10 -17.98 -3.69
CA ASP A 198 28.61 -17.87 -5.05
C ASP A 198 27.59 -18.47 -6.03
N ILE A 199 27.39 -17.75 -7.13
CA ILE A 199 26.63 -18.16 -8.31
C ILE A 199 27.66 -18.40 -9.42
N PRO A 200 28.18 -19.64 -9.53
CA PRO A 200 29.11 -19.99 -10.58
C PRO A 200 28.39 -20.10 -11.94
N ASP A 201 29.17 -20.13 -13.01
CA ASP A 201 28.71 -20.51 -14.35
C ASP A 201 27.58 -19.63 -14.92
N VAL A 202 27.65 -18.31 -14.67
CA VAL A 202 26.77 -17.34 -15.33
C VAL A 202 27.14 -17.26 -16.80
N GLY A 203 26.15 -17.37 -17.69
CA GLY A 203 26.41 -17.39 -19.12
C GLY A 203 25.16 -17.41 -19.99
N GLY A 204 25.31 -16.88 -21.20
CA GLY A 204 24.30 -16.94 -22.25
C GLY A 204 23.24 -15.84 -22.18
N ASP A 205 22.06 -16.19 -22.64
CA ASP A 205 20.89 -15.31 -22.63
C ASP A 205 20.27 -15.23 -21.22
N TRP A 206 19.27 -14.34 -21.06
CA TRP A 206 18.55 -14.13 -19.81
C TRP A 206 18.14 -15.44 -19.14
N LYS A 207 18.67 -15.65 -17.93
CA LYS A 207 18.36 -16.81 -17.10
C LYS A 207 18.25 -16.39 -15.64
N GLN A 208 17.30 -16.99 -14.93
CA GLN A 208 17.14 -16.80 -13.50
C GLN A 208 18.11 -17.68 -12.72
N TYR A 209 18.82 -17.09 -11.76
CA TYR A 209 19.74 -17.76 -10.84
C TYR A 209 19.22 -17.59 -9.42
N LYS A 210 18.78 -18.70 -8.82
CA LYS A 210 18.21 -18.74 -7.47
C LYS A 210 19.29 -19.02 -6.43
N PHE A 211 19.11 -18.46 -5.25
CA PHE A 211 20.00 -18.66 -4.11
C PHE A 211 19.20 -18.59 -2.80
N THR A 212 19.81 -19.11 -1.73
CA THR A 212 19.31 -18.96 -0.37
C THR A 212 20.47 -18.53 0.51
N LEU A 213 20.25 -17.49 1.32
CA LEU A 213 21.19 -17.00 2.33
C LEU A 213 20.63 -17.30 3.72
N THR A 214 21.48 -17.77 4.63
CA THR A 214 21.11 -18.04 6.03
C THR A 214 22.10 -17.30 6.93
N PRO A 215 21.82 -16.04 7.31
CA PRO A 215 22.75 -15.23 8.07
C PRO A 215 23.02 -15.84 9.44
N THR A 216 24.27 -15.77 9.88
CA THR A 216 24.72 -16.25 11.20
C THR A 216 24.41 -15.28 12.32
N LYS A 217 24.05 -14.03 11.99
CA LYS A 217 23.84 -12.93 12.93
C LYS A 217 22.57 -12.14 12.58
N THR A 218 21.93 -11.60 13.61
CA THR A 218 20.83 -10.65 13.48
C THR A 218 21.41 -9.24 13.42
N ASP A 219 21.04 -8.48 12.39
CA ASP A 219 21.45 -7.09 12.21
C ASP A 219 20.34 -6.34 11.46
N ARG A 220 19.82 -5.27 12.06
CA ARG A 220 18.72 -4.49 11.49
C ARG A 220 19.18 -3.52 10.40
N LEU A 221 20.47 -3.23 10.36
CA LEU A 221 21.09 -2.26 9.45
C LEU A 221 22.10 -2.96 8.55
N ALA A 222 21.92 -4.26 8.27
CA ALA A 222 22.77 -4.98 7.34
C ALA A 222 22.60 -4.43 5.91
N LYS A 223 23.50 -4.85 5.03
CA LYS A 223 23.39 -4.62 3.60
C LYS A 223 23.24 -5.91 2.83
N PHE A 224 22.56 -5.83 1.68
CA PHE A 224 22.58 -6.87 0.65
C PHE A 224 23.53 -6.44 -0.47
N ALA A 225 24.56 -7.23 -0.74
CA ALA A 225 25.59 -6.94 -1.73
C ALA A 225 25.57 -7.96 -2.89
N ILE A 226 25.88 -7.48 -4.09
CA ILE A 226 26.11 -8.27 -5.31
C ILE A 226 27.50 -7.93 -5.82
N LEU A 227 28.37 -8.92 -5.88
CA LEU A 227 29.80 -8.76 -6.18
C LEU A 227 30.16 -9.52 -7.46
N PHE A 228 30.95 -8.90 -8.32
CA PHE A 228 31.31 -9.41 -9.63
C PHE A 228 32.79 -9.80 -9.66
N TYR A 229 33.07 -11.10 -9.63
CA TYR A 229 34.42 -11.65 -9.67
C TYR A 229 34.70 -12.26 -11.04
N GLY A 230 35.24 -11.47 -11.96
CA GLY A 230 35.46 -11.93 -13.32
C GLY A 230 35.99 -10.85 -14.26
N LYS A 231 35.80 -11.05 -15.56
CA LYS A 231 36.08 -10.07 -16.60
C LYS A 231 35.05 -10.19 -17.72
N GLY A 232 34.64 -9.06 -18.29
CA GLY A 232 33.71 -8.96 -19.41
C GLY A 232 32.42 -8.26 -19.00
N ARG A 233 31.42 -8.34 -19.87
CA ARG A 233 30.14 -7.63 -19.75
C ARG A 233 28.97 -8.57 -19.45
N LEU A 234 28.11 -8.14 -18.54
CA LEU A 234 26.85 -8.79 -18.18
C LEU A 234 25.76 -7.77 -17.87
N TRP A 235 24.53 -8.24 -17.81
CA TRP A 235 23.35 -7.49 -17.37
C TRP A 235 22.68 -8.23 -16.21
N VAL A 236 22.17 -7.48 -15.25
CA VAL A 236 21.43 -7.95 -14.08
C VAL A 236 20.08 -7.26 -14.02
N ASP A 237 19.02 -8.02 -13.76
CA ASP A 237 17.64 -7.52 -13.72
C ASP A 237 16.77 -8.37 -12.78
N GLN A 238 15.57 -7.86 -12.45
CA GLN A 238 14.49 -8.54 -11.73
C GLN A 238 15.00 -9.32 -10.51
N LEU A 239 15.72 -8.63 -9.64
CA LEU A 239 16.28 -9.19 -8.42
C LEU A 239 15.19 -9.43 -7.36
N SER A 240 15.34 -10.46 -6.54
CA SER A 240 14.48 -10.65 -5.38
C SER A 240 15.27 -11.10 -4.17
N LEU A 241 14.87 -10.62 -3.00
CA LEU A 241 15.27 -11.19 -1.73
C LEU A 241 14.10 -11.14 -0.75
N MET A 242 13.59 -12.30 -0.36
CA MET A 242 12.50 -12.41 0.59
C MET A 242 12.90 -13.30 1.75
N SER A 243 12.49 -12.92 2.97
CA SER A 243 12.68 -13.76 4.15
C SER A 243 11.36 -14.26 4.69
N ASN A 244 11.30 -15.56 4.97
CA ASN A 244 10.20 -16.18 5.72
C ASN A 244 8.79 -15.81 5.17
N ALA A 245 8.68 -15.63 3.85
CA ALA A 245 7.45 -15.19 3.21
C ALA A 245 6.42 -16.33 3.17
N VAL A 246 5.13 -15.98 3.29
CA VAL A 246 4.01 -16.89 3.08
C VAL A 246 3.21 -16.35 1.91
N ASP A 247 3.24 -17.05 0.77
CA ASP A 247 2.60 -16.58 -0.47
C ASP A 247 3.04 -15.16 -0.89
N GLY A 248 4.33 -14.82 -0.68
CA GLY A 248 4.89 -13.49 -0.94
C GLY A 248 4.65 -12.46 0.18
N LEU A 249 3.86 -12.79 1.19
CA LEU A 249 3.53 -11.89 2.31
C LEU A 249 4.54 -11.99 3.45
N ARG A 250 4.81 -10.87 4.12
CA ARG A 250 5.59 -10.87 5.36
C ARG A 250 4.82 -11.59 6.46
N ARG A 251 5.39 -12.67 6.97
CA ARG A 251 4.73 -13.55 7.96
C ARG A 251 4.30 -12.79 9.22
N ASP A 252 5.15 -11.95 9.77
CA ASP A 252 4.86 -11.19 11.00
C ASP A 252 3.65 -10.25 10.83
N VAL A 253 3.55 -9.59 9.67
CA VAL A 253 2.41 -8.74 9.30
C VAL A 253 1.17 -9.58 9.06
N LEU A 254 1.28 -10.66 8.28
CA LEU A 254 0.17 -11.58 7.99
C LEU A 254 -0.46 -12.14 9.27
N GLU A 255 0.34 -12.59 10.24
CA GLU A 255 -0.19 -13.10 11.50
C GLU A 255 -0.91 -12.03 12.33
N LYS A 256 -0.46 -10.76 12.27
CA LYS A 256 -1.16 -9.65 12.92
C LYS A 256 -2.50 -9.36 12.25
N ILE A 257 -2.55 -9.33 10.92
CA ILE A 257 -3.81 -9.15 10.17
C ILE A 257 -4.76 -10.30 10.48
N LYS A 258 -4.27 -11.53 10.49
CA LYS A 258 -5.06 -12.73 10.84
C LYS A 258 -5.65 -12.65 12.25
N ALA A 259 -4.90 -12.12 13.22
CA ALA A 259 -5.37 -11.93 14.59
C ALA A 259 -6.54 -10.92 14.68
N LEU A 260 -6.63 -9.95 13.76
CA LEU A 260 -7.74 -9.00 13.69
C LEU A 260 -9.05 -9.68 13.22
N ARG A 261 -8.96 -10.83 12.52
CA ARG A 261 -10.08 -11.56 11.91
C ARG A 261 -10.96 -10.63 11.04
N PRO A 262 -10.39 -9.95 10.04
CA PRO A 262 -11.16 -9.07 9.17
C PRO A 262 -12.23 -9.85 8.42
N ALA A 263 -13.48 -9.37 8.45
CA ALA A 263 -14.56 -9.98 7.69
C ALA A 263 -14.39 -9.76 6.18
N PHE A 264 -13.82 -8.62 5.80
CA PHE A 264 -13.45 -8.29 4.43
C PHE A 264 -12.15 -7.48 4.39
N ILE A 265 -11.51 -7.45 3.23
CA ILE A 265 -10.46 -6.50 2.90
C ILE A 265 -10.91 -5.74 1.64
N ARG A 266 -10.76 -4.42 1.62
CA ARG A 266 -10.97 -3.56 0.45
C ARG A 266 -9.63 -3.22 -0.19
N TRP A 267 -9.49 -3.41 -1.50
CA TRP A 267 -8.26 -3.19 -2.27
C TRP A 267 -8.58 -2.97 -3.76
N PRO A 268 -7.75 -2.31 -4.59
CA PRO A 268 -6.56 -1.50 -4.27
C PRO A 268 -6.96 -0.07 -3.92
N GLY A 269 -8.00 0.07 -3.10
CA GLY A 269 -8.85 1.26 -2.99
C GLY A 269 -8.16 2.55 -2.55
N GLY A 270 -8.97 3.47 -2.04
CA GLY A 270 -8.53 4.85 -1.87
C GLY A 270 -8.19 5.47 -3.23
N ASN A 271 -7.27 6.42 -3.21
CA ASN A 271 -6.94 7.18 -4.41
C ASN A 271 -6.26 6.33 -5.49
N VAL A 272 -5.49 5.30 -5.09
CA VAL A 272 -4.72 4.46 -6.03
C VAL A 272 -5.61 3.75 -7.05
N ALA A 273 -6.83 3.34 -6.66
CA ALA A 273 -7.75 2.65 -7.57
C ALA A 273 -8.04 3.46 -8.85
N GLN A 274 -7.91 4.79 -8.82
CA GLN A 274 -8.20 5.69 -9.95
C GLN A 274 -7.02 5.82 -10.93
N ASP A 275 -5.87 5.26 -10.59
CA ASP A 275 -4.69 5.19 -11.44
C ASP A 275 -4.31 3.75 -11.82
N TYR A 276 -4.98 2.76 -11.23
CA TYR A 276 -4.62 1.35 -11.30
C TYR A 276 -5.29 0.64 -12.48
N HIS A 277 -4.49 -0.12 -13.23
CA HIS A 277 -4.96 -1.06 -14.24
C HIS A 277 -4.63 -2.48 -13.81
N TRP A 278 -5.64 -3.33 -13.62
CA TRP A 278 -5.47 -4.64 -12.98
C TRP A 278 -4.54 -5.59 -13.73
N MET A 279 -4.43 -5.44 -15.06
CA MET A 279 -3.55 -6.25 -15.90
C MET A 279 -2.07 -6.02 -15.58
N TRP A 280 -1.70 -4.89 -14.98
CA TRP A 280 -0.33 -4.65 -14.52
C TRP A 280 0.08 -5.62 -13.41
N GLY A 281 -0.86 -6.03 -12.56
CA GLY A 281 -0.61 -6.85 -11.37
C GLY A 281 -0.89 -8.34 -11.52
N VAL A 282 -0.99 -8.89 -12.73
CA VAL A 282 -1.27 -10.33 -12.95
C VAL A 282 -0.25 -10.96 -13.88
N GLY A 283 -0.15 -12.29 -13.83
CA GLY A 283 0.83 -13.04 -14.62
C GLY A 283 2.19 -13.18 -13.92
N PRO A 284 3.21 -13.68 -14.64
CA PRO A 284 4.54 -13.90 -14.08
C PRO A 284 5.10 -12.61 -13.49
N ARG A 285 5.40 -12.61 -12.19
CA ARG A 285 5.84 -11.43 -11.43
C ARG A 285 6.93 -10.61 -12.12
N ASP A 286 7.99 -11.28 -12.55
CA ASP A 286 9.16 -10.64 -13.20
C ASP A 286 8.87 -10.14 -14.62
N GLN A 287 7.63 -10.25 -15.10
CA GLN A 287 7.16 -9.77 -16.41
C GLN A 287 5.95 -8.84 -16.24
N ARG A 288 5.74 -8.28 -15.06
CA ARG A 288 4.65 -7.34 -14.78
C ARG A 288 5.07 -5.92 -15.11
N THR A 289 4.08 -5.10 -15.45
CA THR A 289 4.32 -3.69 -15.80
C THR A 289 4.66 -2.89 -14.55
N SER A 290 5.81 -2.22 -14.55
CA SER A 290 6.10 -1.14 -13.62
C SER A 290 5.30 0.11 -13.99
N TRP A 291 4.75 0.81 -12.99
CA TRP A 291 3.95 2.03 -13.17
C TRP A 291 4.23 3.04 -12.07
N VAL A 292 3.88 4.31 -12.30
CA VAL A 292 4.08 5.37 -11.30
C VAL A 292 2.83 5.56 -10.47
N ASN A 293 2.96 5.49 -9.14
CA ASN A 293 1.89 5.78 -8.21
C ASN A 293 1.70 7.29 -8.05
N LEU A 294 0.83 7.85 -8.89
CA LEU A 294 0.55 9.28 -8.93
C LEU A 294 -0.25 9.79 -7.72
N SER A 295 -0.87 8.87 -6.96
CA SER A 295 -1.64 9.20 -5.76
C SER A 295 -0.75 9.41 -4.54
N TRP A 296 0.36 8.66 -4.44
CA TRP A 296 1.24 8.68 -3.27
C TRP A 296 2.72 8.78 -3.63
N GLY A 297 3.25 10.01 -3.58
CA GLY A 297 4.69 10.27 -3.68
C GLY A 297 5.30 10.16 -5.08
N ASN A 298 4.52 9.81 -6.11
CA ASN A 298 5.04 9.53 -7.47
C ASN A 298 6.12 8.45 -7.47
N GLU A 299 5.99 7.47 -6.59
CA GLU A 299 6.93 6.37 -6.44
C GLU A 299 6.65 5.28 -7.49
N LEU A 300 7.70 4.60 -7.94
CA LEU A 300 7.60 3.50 -8.91
C LEU A 300 7.03 2.24 -8.23
N GLU A 301 6.00 1.64 -8.79
CA GLU A 301 5.41 0.39 -8.33
C GLU A 301 5.73 -0.76 -9.29
N PRO A 302 6.47 -1.80 -8.84
CA PRO A 302 6.88 -2.93 -9.69
C PRO A 302 5.74 -3.93 -9.96
N SER A 303 4.53 -3.68 -9.45
CA SER A 303 3.37 -4.60 -9.56
C SER A 303 3.60 -6.00 -8.97
N ASP A 304 4.49 -6.09 -7.99
CA ASP A 304 4.81 -7.32 -7.26
C ASP A 304 3.62 -7.94 -6.52
N PHE A 305 2.69 -7.08 -6.09
CA PHE A 305 1.45 -7.47 -5.44
C PHE A 305 0.28 -7.01 -6.30
N GLY A 306 -0.53 -7.95 -6.78
CA GLY A 306 -1.71 -7.64 -7.56
C GLY A 306 -2.88 -8.56 -7.22
N THR A 307 -3.75 -8.81 -8.20
CA THR A 307 -5.03 -9.50 -7.95
C THR A 307 -4.82 -10.87 -7.32
N ASP A 308 -3.87 -11.64 -7.83
CA ASP A 308 -3.63 -13.02 -7.40
C ASP A 308 -3.11 -13.06 -5.95
N GLU A 309 -2.13 -12.21 -5.62
CA GLU A 309 -1.58 -12.11 -4.26
C GLU A 309 -2.61 -11.54 -3.26
N TYR A 310 -3.44 -10.57 -3.68
CA TYR A 310 -4.52 -10.02 -2.87
C TYR A 310 -5.59 -11.07 -2.52
N ILE A 311 -6.00 -11.88 -3.49
CA ILE A 311 -6.96 -12.96 -3.25
C ILE A 311 -6.35 -14.00 -2.31
N GLN A 312 -5.06 -14.29 -2.46
CA GLN A 312 -4.36 -15.22 -1.58
C GLN A 312 -4.24 -14.67 -0.15
N LEU A 313 -3.97 -13.37 0.04
CA LEU A 313 -4.05 -12.69 1.33
C LEU A 313 -5.43 -12.89 1.98
N CYS A 314 -6.51 -12.60 1.25
CA CYS A 314 -7.87 -12.73 1.76
C CYS A 314 -8.16 -14.16 2.23
N ARG A 315 -7.74 -15.17 1.45
CA ARG A 315 -7.86 -16.59 1.83
C ARG A 315 -7.07 -16.93 3.08
N ASN A 316 -5.83 -16.44 3.19
CA ASN A 316 -4.95 -16.71 4.33
C ASN A 316 -5.52 -16.21 5.66
N VAL A 317 -6.27 -15.11 5.63
CA VAL A 317 -6.88 -14.50 6.83
C VAL A 317 -8.38 -14.80 6.99
N GLY A 318 -8.99 -15.48 6.02
CA GLY A 318 -10.42 -15.79 6.03
C GLY A 318 -11.33 -14.59 5.76
N ALA A 319 -10.81 -13.56 5.08
CA ALA A 319 -11.57 -12.38 4.69
C ALA A 319 -12.24 -12.55 3.33
N VAL A 320 -13.39 -11.88 3.16
CA VAL A 320 -14.04 -11.74 1.86
C VAL A 320 -13.33 -10.63 1.07
N PRO A 321 -12.93 -10.86 -0.20
CA PRO A 321 -12.37 -9.80 -1.03
C PRO A 321 -13.46 -8.79 -1.46
N SER A 322 -13.13 -7.51 -1.35
CA SER A 322 -13.85 -6.37 -1.92
C SER A 322 -12.91 -5.60 -2.85
N ILE A 323 -13.25 -5.49 -4.14
CA ILE A 323 -12.39 -4.86 -5.14
C ILE A 323 -12.92 -3.48 -5.56
N THR A 324 -12.07 -2.46 -5.62
CA THR A 324 -12.43 -1.15 -6.16
C THR A 324 -11.90 -1.03 -7.59
N VAL A 325 -12.78 -0.73 -8.55
CA VAL A 325 -12.40 -0.56 -9.97
C VAL A 325 -12.17 0.91 -10.30
N ASN A 326 -11.22 1.15 -11.21
CA ASN A 326 -10.93 2.47 -11.76
C ASN A 326 -12.12 2.99 -12.56
N VAL A 327 -12.62 4.17 -12.22
CA VAL A 327 -13.73 4.83 -12.92
C VAL A 327 -13.35 6.29 -13.16
N GLU A 328 -13.40 6.73 -14.42
CA GLU A 328 -13.08 8.11 -14.83
C GLU A 328 -11.63 8.56 -14.61
N GLY A 329 -10.84 7.74 -13.91
CA GLY A 329 -9.42 7.93 -13.71
C GLY A 329 -8.59 7.67 -14.97
N ARG A 330 -7.31 7.44 -14.77
CA ARG A 330 -6.36 7.27 -15.89
C ARG A 330 -6.75 6.05 -16.71
N GLY A 331 -7.00 6.25 -18.01
CA GLY A 331 -7.26 5.17 -18.97
C GLY A 331 -8.51 4.32 -18.69
N ALA A 332 -9.38 4.73 -17.75
CA ALA A 332 -10.46 3.90 -17.22
C ALA A 332 -11.52 3.55 -18.29
N THR A 333 -11.90 2.27 -18.36
CA THR A 333 -13.00 1.81 -19.23
C THR A 333 -13.91 0.80 -18.52
N ALA A 334 -15.18 0.78 -18.90
CA ALA A 334 -16.13 -0.21 -18.39
C ALA A 334 -15.75 -1.64 -18.84
N GLU A 335 -15.15 -1.74 -20.02
CA GLU A 335 -14.61 -2.97 -20.59
C GLU A 335 -13.46 -3.53 -19.76
N GLU A 336 -12.57 -2.68 -19.25
CA GLU A 336 -11.50 -3.10 -18.34
C GLU A 336 -12.05 -3.62 -17.01
N ALA A 337 -13.02 -2.92 -16.41
CA ALA A 337 -13.65 -3.36 -15.18
C ALA A 337 -14.39 -4.70 -15.36
N ALA A 338 -15.13 -4.87 -16.46
CA ALA A 338 -15.79 -6.13 -16.80
C ALA A 338 -14.78 -7.26 -17.06
N ALA A 339 -13.67 -6.98 -17.74
CA ALA A 339 -12.57 -7.93 -17.93
C ALA A 339 -11.96 -8.38 -16.60
N TRP A 340 -11.85 -7.49 -15.62
CA TRP A 340 -11.39 -7.85 -14.27
C TRP A 340 -12.37 -8.78 -13.55
N VAL A 341 -13.67 -8.51 -13.66
CA VAL A 341 -14.72 -9.43 -13.16
C VAL A 341 -14.61 -10.79 -13.85
N GLU A 342 -14.35 -10.82 -15.16
CA GLU A 342 -14.18 -12.07 -15.91
C GLU A 342 -12.92 -12.82 -15.47
N TYR A 343 -11.81 -12.11 -15.25
CA TYR A 343 -10.59 -12.70 -14.68
C TYR A 343 -10.87 -13.34 -13.32
N ALA A 344 -11.55 -12.62 -12.43
CA ALA A 344 -11.84 -13.09 -11.08
C ALA A 344 -12.86 -14.24 -11.06
N ASN A 345 -13.96 -14.13 -11.79
CA ASN A 345 -15.14 -14.98 -11.61
C ASN A 345 -15.47 -15.87 -12.83
N GLY A 346 -14.90 -15.57 -14.00
CA GLY A 346 -15.14 -16.30 -15.23
C GLY A 346 -14.67 -17.75 -15.19
N THR A 347 -15.36 -18.61 -15.93
CA THR A 347 -14.94 -20.01 -16.11
C THR A 347 -13.68 -20.07 -16.99
N ARG A 348 -12.95 -21.19 -16.95
CA ARG A 348 -11.80 -21.43 -17.84
C ARG A 348 -12.13 -21.48 -19.35
N ASN A 349 -13.39 -21.31 -19.74
CA ASN A 349 -13.79 -21.23 -21.15
C ASN A 349 -13.81 -19.79 -21.66
N THR A 350 -13.69 -18.79 -20.79
CA THR A 350 -13.65 -17.37 -21.17
C THR A 350 -12.20 -16.91 -21.34
N GLN A 351 -11.97 -15.74 -21.95
CA GLN A 351 -10.63 -15.24 -22.24
C GLN A 351 -9.83 -15.04 -20.95
N TYR A 352 -10.39 -14.26 -20.02
CA TYR A 352 -9.68 -13.91 -18.80
C TYR A 352 -9.75 -15.02 -17.75
N GLY A 353 -10.76 -15.90 -17.79
CA GLY A 353 -10.76 -17.13 -16.98
C GLY A 353 -9.66 -18.12 -17.38
N ARG A 354 -9.34 -18.24 -18.69
CA ARG A 354 -8.14 -18.98 -19.15
C ARG A 354 -6.85 -18.33 -18.71
N MET A 355 -6.77 -17.00 -18.77
CA MET A 355 -5.60 -16.27 -18.31
C MET A 355 -5.35 -16.51 -16.81
N ARG A 356 -6.39 -16.45 -15.98
CA ARG A 356 -6.32 -16.78 -14.56
C ARG A 356 -5.82 -18.22 -14.33
N GLU A 357 -6.31 -19.20 -15.10
CA GLU A 357 -5.81 -20.59 -15.03
C GLU A 357 -4.32 -20.67 -15.41
N ALA A 358 -3.91 -20.00 -16.48
CA ALA A 358 -2.51 -19.95 -16.92
C ALA A 358 -1.59 -19.28 -15.86
N ASN A 359 -2.13 -18.34 -15.09
CA ASN A 359 -1.45 -17.71 -13.95
C ASN A 359 -1.43 -18.58 -12.69
N GLY A 360 -1.93 -19.82 -12.75
CA GLY A 360 -1.88 -20.79 -11.65
C GLY A 360 -3.18 -20.93 -10.85
N HIS A 361 -4.24 -20.23 -11.25
CA HIS A 361 -5.49 -20.15 -10.51
C HIS A 361 -6.67 -20.70 -11.31
N ARG A 362 -6.77 -22.03 -11.34
CA ARG A 362 -7.78 -22.75 -12.13
C ARG A 362 -9.23 -22.38 -11.76
N GLU A 363 -9.57 -22.48 -10.48
CA GLU A 363 -10.93 -22.20 -10.02
C GLU A 363 -11.19 -20.68 -9.90
N PRO A 364 -12.41 -20.20 -10.18
CA PRO A 364 -12.78 -18.81 -9.97
C PRO A 364 -12.55 -18.35 -8.52
N PHE A 365 -12.25 -17.07 -8.36
CA PHE A 365 -12.07 -16.43 -7.06
C PHE A 365 -13.39 -16.12 -6.36
N HIS A 366 -14.48 -15.99 -7.13
CA HIS A 366 -15.82 -15.68 -6.62
C HIS A 366 -15.88 -14.36 -5.83
N VAL A 367 -15.20 -13.33 -6.34
CA VAL A 367 -15.22 -11.98 -5.76
C VAL A 367 -16.63 -11.42 -5.89
N LYS A 368 -17.27 -11.17 -4.74
CA LYS A 368 -18.67 -10.76 -4.69
C LYS A 368 -18.85 -9.25 -4.64
N TYR A 369 -17.97 -8.52 -3.95
CA TYR A 369 -18.14 -7.10 -3.70
C TYR A 369 -17.21 -6.29 -4.59
N TRP A 370 -17.80 -5.39 -5.39
CA TRP A 370 -17.09 -4.54 -6.32
C TRP A 370 -17.54 -3.10 -6.14
N GLU A 371 -16.60 -2.22 -5.83
CA GLU A 371 -16.81 -0.79 -5.71
C GLU A 371 -16.44 -0.09 -7.02
N VAL A 372 -17.33 0.79 -7.48
CA VAL A 372 -17.24 1.41 -8.80
C VAL A 372 -16.80 2.85 -8.63
N GLY A 373 -15.47 3.03 -8.58
CA GLY A 373 -14.79 4.29 -8.30
C GLY A 373 -14.50 4.50 -6.81
N ASN A 374 -13.70 5.52 -6.50
CA ASN A 374 -13.40 5.97 -5.13
C ASN A 374 -13.49 7.50 -5.06
N GLU A 375 -14.23 8.04 -4.08
CA GLU A 375 -14.30 9.49 -3.79
C GLU A 375 -14.38 10.42 -5.03
N ILE A 376 -15.15 10.03 -6.06
CA ILE A 376 -15.23 10.72 -7.36
C ILE A 376 -15.62 12.20 -7.22
N TRP A 377 -16.28 12.58 -6.12
CA TRP A 377 -16.63 13.97 -5.81
C TRP A 377 -15.44 14.85 -5.41
N GLY A 378 -14.33 14.26 -4.96
CA GLY A 378 -13.19 14.98 -4.38
C GLY A 378 -12.20 15.46 -5.44
N SER A 379 -11.89 16.76 -5.46
CA SER A 379 -10.99 17.35 -6.47
C SER A 379 -9.54 16.87 -6.43
N TRP A 380 -9.15 16.17 -5.35
CA TRP A 380 -7.85 15.49 -5.22
C TRP A 380 -7.80 14.15 -5.97
N VAL A 381 -8.95 13.57 -6.28
CA VAL A 381 -9.04 12.31 -7.00
C VAL A 381 -8.85 12.56 -8.49
N ARG A 382 -8.04 11.72 -9.14
CA ARG A 382 -7.94 11.74 -10.60
C ARG A 382 -9.24 11.26 -11.20
N GLY A 383 -9.74 12.00 -12.18
CA GLY A 383 -11.03 11.68 -12.80
C GLY A 383 -12.23 12.10 -11.95
N HIS A 384 -12.05 13.00 -10.99
CA HIS A 384 -13.18 13.54 -10.24
C HIS A 384 -14.19 14.22 -11.17
N SER A 385 -15.47 14.09 -10.82
CA SER A 385 -16.59 14.61 -11.60
C SER A 385 -17.70 15.08 -10.68
N ASP A 386 -18.72 15.73 -11.27
CA ASP A 386 -19.98 15.95 -10.57
C ASP A 386 -20.81 14.64 -10.43
N ALA A 387 -21.84 14.69 -9.59
CA ALA A 387 -22.68 13.53 -9.25
C ALA A 387 -23.48 12.97 -10.43
N GLU A 388 -23.92 13.83 -11.36
CA GLU A 388 -24.69 13.39 -12.53
C GLU A 388 -23.79 12.65 -13.51
N THR A 389 -22.61 13.21 -13.78
CA THR A 389 -21.58 12.57 -14.61
C THR A 389 -21.21 11.21 -14.04
N TYR A 390 -20.86 11.15 -12.75
CA TYR A 390 -20.52 9.91 -12.06
C TYR A 390 -21.65 8.87 -12.16
N ALA A 391 -22.90 9.26 -11.85
CA ALA A 391 -24.01 8.31 -11.83
C ALA A 391 -24.30 7.72 -13.22
N ARG A 392 -24.12 8.50 -14.30
CA ARG A 392 -24.25 8.00 -15.68
C ARG A 392 -23.13 7.04 -16.04
N HIS A 393 -21.89 7.30 -15.60
CA HIS A 393 -20.79 6.37 -15.79
C HIS A 393 -20.97 5.10 -14.97
N TYR A 394 -21.37 5.21 -13.70
CA TYR A 394 -21.69 4.07 -12.85
C TYR A 394 -22.64 3.09 -13.54
N LEU A 395 -23.71 3.58 -14.19
CA LEU A 395 -24.64 2.72 -14.93
C LEU A 395 -23.96 1.89 -16.01
N ARG A 396 -23.06 2.51 -16.80
CA ARG A 396 -22.31 1.81 -17.86
C ARG A 396 -21.41 0.71 -17.30
N TYR A 397 -20.70 1.00 -16.21
CA TYR A 397 -19.84 0.03 -15.54
C TYR A 397 -20.69 -1.10 -14.91
N ALA A 398 -21.79 -0.74 -14.24
CA ALA A 398 -22.68 -1.70 -13.62
C ALA A 398 -23.30 -2.67 -14.63
N GLU A 399 -23.71 -2.17 -15.79
CA GLU A 399 -24.21 -3.00 -16.89
C GLU A 399 -23.11 -3.93 -17.42
N ALA A 400 -21.94 -3.40 -17.77
CA ALA A 400 -20.83 -4.19 -18.32
C ALA A 400 -20.34 -5.29 -17.35
N MET A 401 -20.16 -4.94 -16.07
CA MET A 401 -19.69 -5.88 -15.05
C MET A 401 -20.72 -6.97 -14.74
N ARG A 402 -22.01 -6.63 -14.62
CA ARG A 402 -23.07 -7.63 -14.38
C ARG A 402 -23.39 -8.48 -15.60
N ALA A 403 -23.10 -8.01 -16.81
CA ALA A 403 -23.18 -8.85 -18.01
C ALA A 403 -22.20 -10.03 -17.95
N VAL A 404 -21.07 -9.86 -17.28
CA VAL A 404 -20.09 -10.93 -17.03
C VAL A 404 -20.53 -11.83 -15.87
N ASP A 405 -20.88 -11.24 -14.73
CA ASP A 405 -21.34 -11.97 -13.56
C ASP A 405 -22.51 -11.24 -12.88
N PRO A 406 -23.76 -11.68 -13.08
CA PRO A 406 -24.93 -11.01 -12.49
C PRO A 406 -25.06 -11.21 -10.97
N SER A 407 -24.21 -12.04 -10.36
CA SER A 407 -24.25 -12.33 -8.91
C SER A 407 -23.45 -11.35 -8.05
N ILE A 408 -22.62 -10.51 -8.67
CA ILE A 408 -21.82 -9.49 -7.97
C ILE A 408 -22.71 -8.43 -7.32
N ARG A 409 -22.18 -7.83 -6.26
CA ARG A 409 -22.77 -6.70 -5.54
C ARG A 409 -21.94 -5.46 -5.78
N LEU A 410 -22.61 -4.42 -6.27
CA LEU A 410 -21.96 -3.18 -6.66
C LEU A 410 -22.12 -2.11 -5.58
N ILE A 411 -20.99 -1.50 -5.22
CA ILE A 411 -20.88 -0.41 -4.27
C ILE A 411 -20.68 0.88 -5.08
N ALA A 412 -21.60 1.83 -4.94
CA ALA A 412 -21.48 3.16 -5.54
C ALA A 412 -20.83 4.14 -4.57
N VAL A 413 -20.14 5.15 -5.10
CA VAL A 413 -19.54 6.24 -4.34
C VAL A 413 -20.63 7.18 -3.85
N GLY A 414 -20.81 7.22 -2.53
CA GLY A 414 -21.57 8.27 -1.84
C GLY A 414 -20.65 9.35 -1.27
N ASP A 415 -21.24 10.31 -0.59
CA ASP A 415 -20.56 11.42 0.08
C ASP A 415 -21.28 11.78 1.40
N ASN A 416 -20.63 12.54 2.26
CA ASN A 416 -21.28 13.21 3.38
C ASN A 416 -22.17 14.39 2.94
N ASN A 417 -22.19 14.72 1.63
CA ASN A 417 -23.09 15.68 1.02
C ASN A 417 -24.36 14.99 0.47
N PHE A 418 -25.51 15.28 1.08
CA PHE A 418 -26.78 14.70 0.66
C PHE A 418 -27.23 15.08 -0.77
N ASP A 419 -26.75 16.17 -1.36
CA ASP A 419 -27.09 16.53 -2.74
C ASP A 419 -26.38 15.62 -3.75
N TRP A 420 -25.15 15.21 -3.44
CA TRP A 420 -24.43 14.19 -4.20
C TRP A 420 -25.21 12.87 -4.16
N ASP A 421 -25.45 12.35 -2.95
CA ASP A 421 -26.14 11.08 -2.74
C ASP A 421 -27.52 11.07 -3.40
N ARG A 422 -28.29 12.15 -3.26
CA ARG A 422 -29.62 12.27 -3.87
C ARG A 422 -29.55 12.19 -5.39
N THR A 423 -28.55 12.83 -6.00
CA THR A 423 -28.38 12.81 -7.46
C THR A 423 -27.99 11.42 -7.94
N VAL A 424 -27.01 10.79 -7.29
CA VAL A 424 -26.57 9.42 -7.60
C VAL A 424 -27.72 8.42 -7.45
N LEU A 425 -28.45 8.47 -6.34
CA LEU A 425 -29.58 7.58 -6.08
C LEU A 425 -30.72 7.76 -7.09
N LYS A 426 -31.03 9.00 -7.51
CA LYS A 426 -32.07 9.27 -8.51
C LYS A 426 -31.73 8.68 -9.88
N ILE A 427 -30.46 8.72 -10.27
CA ILE A 427 -30.03 8.29 -11.61
C ILE A 427 -29.71 6.80 -11.65
N ALA A 428 -29.01 6.29 -10.64
CA ALA A 428 -28.42 4.95 -10.65
C ALA A 428 -28.99 3.99 -9.59
N GLY A 429 -29.87 4.45 -8.70
CA GLY A 429 -30.32 3.70 -7.51
C GLY A 429 -30.86 2.30 -7.75
N GLU A 430 -31.50 2.05 -8.90
CA GLU A 430 -32.00 0.71 -9.25
C GLU A 430 -30.88 -0.32 -9.42
N HIS A 431 -29.68 0.12 -9.76
CA HIS A 431 -28.50 -0.70 -10.02
C HIS A 431 -27.51 -0.73 -8.85
N ILE A 432 -27.76 0.00 -7.77
CA ILE A 432 -26.88 0.07 -6.60
C ILE A 432 -27.27 -1.00 -5.57
N ASP A 433 -26.30 -1.75 -5.05
CA ASP A 433 -26.50 -2.67 -3.91
C ASP A 433 -26.05 -2.02 -2.59
N TYR A 434 -24.94 -1.27 -2.62
CA TYR A 434 -24.38 -0.57 -1.47
C TYR A 434 -23.99 0.87 -1.86
N LEU A 435 -24.13 1.81 -0.93
CA LEU A 435 -23.63 3.17 -1.04
C LEU A 435 -22.45 3.35 -0.06
N ALA A 436 -21.27 3.68 -0.59
CA ALA A 436 -20.06 3.93 0.18
C ALA A 436 -20.14 5.29 0.88
N ILE A 437 -19.72 5.37 2.14
CA ILE A 437 -19.67 6.59 2.94
C ILE A 437 -18.34 6.62 3.70
N HIS A 438 -17.64 7.76 3.63
CA HIS A 438 -16.31 7.93 4.21
C HIS A 438 -16.30 8.95 5.35
N HIS A 439 -15.57 8.68 6.43
CA HIS A 439 -15.56 9.52 7.63
C HIS A 439 -14.15 9.71 8.22
N TYR A 440 -13.53 10.84 7.94
CA TYR A 440 -12.31 11.27 8.63
C TYR A 440 -12.58 12.53 9.44
N TYR A 441 -12.38 12.46 10.75
CA TYR A 441 -12.65 13.57 11.66
C TYR A 441 -11.45 13.83 12.56
N GLY A 442 -11.08 15.09 12.72
CA GLY A 442 -9.81 15.48 13.30
C GLY A 442 -9.89 16.79 14.07
N GLU A 443 -8.83 17.59 13.94
CA GLU A 443 -8.71 18.86 14.67
C GLU A 443 -9.83 19.84 14.36
N MET A 444 -10.30 19.88 13.11
CA MET A 444 -11.36 20.80 12.68
C MET A 444 -12.65 20.55 13.47
N GLU A 445 -13.07 19.30 13.62
CA GLU A 445 -14.31 18.95 14.31
C GLU A 445 -14.14 18.88 15.82
N MET A 446 -12.93 18.53 16.28
CA MET A 446 -12.55 18.63 17.68
C MET A 446 -12.69 20.08 18.18
N LYS A 447 -12.33 21.08 17.37
CA LYS A 447 -12.35 22.51 17.75
C LYS A 447 -11.59 22.80 19.06
N GLY A 448 -10.51 22.06 19.29
CA GLY A 448 -9.70 22.16 20.51
C GLY A 448 -10.25 21.42 21.73
N ASP A 449 -11.39 20.74 21.65
CA ASP A 449 -11.94 19.92 22.74
C ASP A 449 -12.13 18.46 22.29
N ALA A 450 -11.34 17.55 22.86
CA ALA A 450 -11.39 16.12 22.56
C ALA A 450 -12.77 15.49 22.81
N LEU A 451 -13.60 16.08 23.68
CA LEU A 451 -14.96 15.59 23.92
C LEU A 451 -15.85 15.73 22.68
N ASN A 452 -15.60 16.72 21.81
CA ASN A 452 -16.34 16.85 20.54
C ASN A 452 -16.04 15.67 19.61
N LEU A 453 -14.77 15.22 19.56
CA LEU A 453 -14.39 14.05 18.78
C LEU A 453 -14.99 12.75 19.38
N MET A 454 -15.00 12.62 20.71
CA MET A 454 -15.61 11.47 21.39
C MET A 454 -17.14 11.40 21.23
N ALA A 455 -17.81 12.54 21.04
CA ALA A 455 -19.25 12.59 20.79
C ALA A 455 -19.63 12.27 19.33
N HIS A 456 -18.67 12.26 18.41
CA HIS A 456 -18.90 12.11 16.98
C HIS A 456 -19.62 10.81 16.54
N PRO A 457 -19.49 9.66 17.24
CA PRO A 457 -20.31 8.48 16.91
C PRO A 457 -21.82 8.73 16.96
N LEU A 458 -22.31 9.68 17.77
CA LEU A 458 -23.72 10.07 17.78
C LEU A 458 -24.11 10.77 16.46
N HIS A 459 -23.21 11.59 15.92
CA HIS A 459 -23.39 12.22 14.62
C HIS A 459 -23.50 11.18 13.49
N TYR A 460 -22.65 10.15 13.49
CA TYR A 460 -22.76 9.03 12.53
C TYR A 460 -24.11 8.34 12.61
N GLY A 461 -24.57 8.07 13.84
CA GLY A 461 -25.87 7.42 14.06
C GLY A 461 -27.03 8.19 13.44
N ASP A 462 -27.02 9.52 13.53
CA ASP A 462 -28.06 10.36 12.94
C ASP A 462 -27.87 10.56 11.44
N PHE A 463 -26.62 10.72 10.97
CA PHE A 463 -26.29 10.77 9.55
C PHE A 463 -26.77 9.51 8.82
N TYR A 464 -26.48 8.31 9.33
CA TYR A 464 -26.92 7.05 8.70
C TYR A 464 -28.43 6.88 8.66
N LYS A 465 -29.16 7.38 9.68
CA LYS A 465 -30.64 7.39 9.63
C LYS A 465 -31.15 8.32 8.53
N GLN A 466 -30.50 9.45 8.32
CA GLN A 466 -30.85 10.40 7.26
C GLN A 466 -30.55 9.81 5.88
N VAL A 467 -29.37 9.21 5.66
CA VAL A 467 -29.05 8.52 4.39
C VAL A 467 -30.03 7.37 4.14
N ALA A 468 -30.33 6.56 5.15
CA ALA A 468 -31.32 5.48 5.01
C ALA A 468 -32.72 6.01 4.64
N THR A 469 -33.09 7.20 5.13
CA THR A 469 -34.35 7.87 4.78
C THR A 469 -34.31 8.36 3.34
N LEU A 470 -33.22 9.02 2.94
CA LEU A 470 -32.98 9.46 1.57
C LEU A 470 -33.08 8.30 0.57
N ILE A 471 -32.47 7.15 0.86
CA ILE A 471 -32.55 5.93 0.04
C ILE A 471 -34.01 5.48 -0.11
N ARG A 472 -34.75 5.34 0.99
CA ARG A 472 -36.15 4.87 0.96
C ARG A 472 -37.07 5.79 0.15
N GLU A 473 -36.85 7.09 0.25
CA GLU A 473 -37.67 8.10 -0.46
C GLU A 473 -37.30 8.20 -1.93
N THR A 474 -36.01 8.07 -2.27
CA THR A 474 -35.51 8.26 -3.64
C THR A 474 -35.66 7.01 -4.48
N VAL A 475 -35.50 5.83 -3.89
CA VAL A 475 -35.50 4.54 -4.59
C VAL A 475 -36.44 3.56 -3.87
N PRO A 476 -37.76 3.83 -3.86
CA PRO A 476 -38.71 3.05 -3.07
C PRO A 476 -38.71 1.57 -3.45
N GLY A 477 -38.72 0.69 -2.45
CA GLY A 477 -38.72 -0.77 -2.62
C GLY A 477 -37.34 -1.40 -2.81
N ARG A 478 -36.26 -0.60 -2.94
CA ARG A 478 -34.87 -1.09 -2.92
C ARG A 478 -34.33 -1.12 -1.50
N ASP A 479 -33.49 -2.12 -1.22
CA ASP A 479 -32.79 -2.29 0.06
C ASP A 479 -31.29 -2.01 -0.11
N ILE A 480 -30.97 -0.78 -0.52
CA ILE A 480 -29.58 -0.33 -0.69
C ILE A 480 -28.93 -0.22 0.69
N LYS A 481 -27.82 -0.92 0.88
CA LYS A 481 -27.07 -0.94 2.14
C LYS A 481 -26.02 0.17 2.18
N LEU A 482 -25.48 0.45 3.37
CA LEU A 482 -24.33 1.33 3.50
C LEU A 482 -23.05 0.51 3.62
N ALA A 483 -21.98 0.98 2.97
CA ALA A 483 -20.62 0.50 3.14
C ALA A 483 -19.81 1.64 3.78
N ILE A 484 -19.48 1.52 5.07
CA ILE A 484 -18.62 2.51 5.75
C ILE A 484 -17.19 2.00 5.63
N ASN A 485 -16.63 2.13 4.44
CA ASN A 485 -15.43 1.45 3.98
C ASN A 485 -14.16 2.32 4.09
N GLU A 486 -14.30 3.58 4.51
CA GLU A 486 -13.22 4.41 5.02
C GLU A 486 -13.68 5.19 6.25
N TRP A 487 -12.99 5.02 7.37
CA TRP A 487 -13.25 5.81 8.56
C TRP A 487 -12.04 5.79 9.49
N ASN A 488 -11.67 6.94 10.04
CA ASN A 488 -10.69 7.04 11.14
C ASN A 488 -10.71 8.43 11.78
N THR A 489 -9.93 8.60 12.85
CA THR A 489 -9.54 9.94 13.32
C THR A 489 -8.41 10.50 12.48
N SER A 490 -8.54 11.72 12.00
CA SER A 490 -7.48 12.47 11.30
C SER A 490 -6.81 13.46 12.26
N LEU A 491 -6.13 12.93 13.28
CA LEU A 491 -5.29 13.72 14.18
C LEU A 491 -3.84 13.67 13.68
N PRO A 492 -3.10 14.79 13.66
CA PRO A 492 -1.67 14.73 13.40
C PRO A 492 -1.01 13.90 14.51
N LEU A 493 -0.37 12.79 14.13
CA LEU A 493 0.55 12.10 15.03
C LEU A 493 1.83 12.96 15.11
N PRO A 494 2.37 13.23 16.31
CA PRO A 494 3.58 14.03 16.47
C PRO A 494 4.79 13.46 15.70
N GLU A 495 4.83 12.14 15.50
CA GLU A 495 5.85 11.44 14.72
C GLU A 495 5.19 10.26 14.00
N GLN A 496 5.25 10.25 12.67
CA GLN A 496 4.92 9.06 11.89
C GLN A 496 6.13 8.13 11.99
N HIS A 497 6.11 7.20 12.94
CA HIS A 497 7.11 6.14 12.97
C HIS A 497 6.80 5.16 11.82
N SER A 498 7.31 5.44 10.62
CA SER A 498 7.52 4.37 9.66
C SER A 498 8.47 3.36 10.32
N ILE A 499 8.13 2.07 10.22
CA ILE A 499 9.05 1.00 10.58
C ILE A 499 10.10 0.96 9.46
N SER A 500 11.10 1.83 9.57
CA SER A 500 12.37 1.69 8.87
C SER A 500 13.19 0.59 9.54
#